data_AF-A0A2E2VVF5-F1
#
_entry.id   AF-A0A2E2VVF5-F1
#
_cell.length_a   1.000
_cell.length_b   1.000
_cell.length_c   1.000
_cell.angle_alpha   90.00
_cell.angle_beta   90.00
_cell.angle_gamma   90.00
#
_symmetry.space_group_name_H-M   'P 1'
#
loop_
_entity.id
_entity.type
_entity.pdbx_description
1 polymer ?
#
loop_
_entity_poly.entity_id
_entity_poly.type
_entity_poly.pdbx_seq_one_letter_code
_entity_poly.pdbx_strand_id
1 'polypeptide(L)'
;MFFLFLTFINFSILKSAILNIPSDYPSIQSGINSSSNGDTIIISDGTYFENLNTYGKEITLASLFHINGNQSHISNTIIDGDSLDHVLLIDNSSNPIINGLTIKGGFTDSTTYGAGILIDNFSNPTIKNCIIKENHARRSGSGISINNGSSPVISHCKIIDNYTPRGGAGIYCKQSTTPVQPEIRNCIFDTNIAGTGGGGGIRGKSTANPSVFDSYFVENSADFGGAISHPFGGNPIIINNSAFCGNTPDNFSTSTNYIDNGITYTNNCDSLRSLFSFQISDSNDENDSGDNNNDNQGNTYGSWIEYPNHAISLNGTGAGRLYLTQTNVSSTDEFREICKEECINGNADGPNGQCGAFVINYFDVDTHLNPNYCVFKLANSLPYPNTAKDSYVYEEIYYLLGDVNLDTLINVIDIVQTVNYIFYPDNPIILEQGDINQDGTINIVDVVTMVTIIIDF
;
A
#
# COMPACT_ATOMS: atom_id res chain seq x y z
N MET A 1 -31.26 38.87 -59.38
CA MET A 1 -29.90 38.29 -59.27
C MET A 1 -29.70 37.89 -57.82
N PHE A 2 -30.07 36.66 -57.46
CA PHE A 2 -29.95 36.13 -56.10
C PHE A 2 -28.54 35.56 -55.95
N PHE A 3 -27.70 36.17 -55.10
CA PHE A 3 -26.40 35.62 -54.76
C PHE A 3 -26.58 34.45 -53.79
N LEU A 4 -26.26 33.25 -54.26
CA LEU A 4 -26.13 32.06 -53.42
C LEU A 4 -24.80 32.18 -52.66
N PHE A 5 -24.85 32.51 -51.37
CA PHE A 5 -23.68 32.42 -50.49
C PHE A 5 -23.43 30.95 -50.18
N LEU A 6 -22.41 30.37 -50.82
CA LEU A 6 -21.86 29.08 -50.40
C LEU A 6 -21.03 29.30 -49.12
N THR A 7 -21.58 28.94 -47.97
CA THR A 7 -20.79 28.80 -46.75
C THR A 7 -19.95 27.54 -46.85
N PHE A 8 -18.65 27.69 -47.08
CA PHE A 8 -17.68 26.61 -46.92
C PHE A 8 -17.57 26.26 -45.43
N ILE A 9 -18.26 25.20 -45.02
CA ILE A 9 -18.05 24.57 -43.71
C ILE A 9 -16.70 23.85 -43.82
N ASN A 10 -15.66 24.44 -43.25
CA ASN A 10 -14.38 23.74 -43.05
C ASN A 10 -14.62 22.60 -42.05
N PHE A 11 -14.82 21.39 -42.57
CA PHE A 11 -14.66 20.17 -41.79
C PHE A 11 -13.16 19.94 -41.60
N SER A 12 -12.58 20.51 -40.54
CA SER A 12 -11.31 20.03 -40.02
C SER A 12 -11.55 18.62 -39.47
N ILE A 13 -10.95 17.62 -40.12
CA ILE A 13 -10.89 16.25 -39.61
C ILE A 13 -10.10 16.33 -38.30
N LEU A 14 -10.79 16.22 -37.16
CA LEU A 14 -10.14 16.06 -35.86
C LEU A 14 -9.39 14.73 -35.89
N LYS A 15 -8.06 14.80 -36.00
CA LYS A 15 -7.20 13.63 -35.90
C LYS A 15 -6.76 13.49 -34.45
N SER A 16 -7.14 12.38 -33.82
CA SER A 16 -6.59 11.99 -32.52
C SER A 16 -5.07 11.88 -32.62
N ALA A 17 -4.36 12.59 -31.75
CA ALA A 17 -2.91 12.53 -31.62
C ALA A 17 -2.49 11.52 -30.56
N ILE A 18 -1.29 10.97 -30.71
CA ILE A 18 -0.61 10.16 -29.69
C ILE A 18 0.50 11.02 -29.11
N LEU A 19 0.48 11.23 -27.79
CA LEU A 19 1.47 11.99 -27.03
C LEU A 19 2.21 11.01 -26.11
N ASN A 20 3.53 10.90 -26.26
CA ASN A 20 4.34 9.93 -25.52
C ASN A 20 5.01 10.56 -24.31
N ILE A 21 4.91 9.90 -23.15
CA ILE A 21 5.57 10.31 -21.91
C ILE A 21 6.70 9.32 -21.60
N PRO A 22 7.94 9.78 -21.32
CA PRO A 22 8.37 11.18 -21.25
C PRO A 22 8.90 11.76 -22.58
N SER A 23 8.86 11.00 -23.69
CA SER A 23 9.56 11.34 -24.93
C SER A 23 9.12 12.67 -25.56
N ASP A 24 7.82 12.93 -25.62
CA ASP A 24 7.27 14.16 -26.21
C ASP A 24 7.05 15.24 -25.13
N TYR A 25 6.73 14.81 -23.91
CA TYR A 25 6.46 15.69 -22.77
C TYR A 25 7.10 15.13 -21.50
N PRO A 26 7.75 15.97 -20.68
CA PRO A 26 8.54 15.50 -19.53
C PRO A 26 7.70 14.92 -18.39
N SER A 27 6.40 15.23 -18.32
CA SER A 27 5.49 14.76 -17.28
C SER A 27 4.13 14.39 -17.86
N ILE A 28 3.38 13.52 -17.18
CA ILE A 28 2.04 13.11 -17.60
C ILE A 28 1.11 14.32 -17.62
N GLN A 29 1.13 15.17 -16.59
CA GLN A 29 0.28 16.36 -16.56
C GLN A 29 0.60 17.33 -17.69
N SER A 30 1.87 17.48 -18.09
CA SER A 30 2.23 18.31 -19.24
C SER A 30 1.70 17.76 -20.58
N GLY A 31 1.62 16.43 -20.71
CA GLY A 31 0.93 15.75 -21.81
C GLY A 31 -0.58 16.00 -21.78
N ILE A 32 -1.21 15.88 -20.61
CA ILE A 32 -2.63 16.21 -20.42
C ILE A 32 -2.91 17.67 -20.77
N ASN A 33 -2.07 18.61 -20.35
CA ASN A 33 -2.26 20.03 -20.64
C ASN A 33 -2.24 20.31 -22.14
N SER A 34 -1.38 19.60 -22.87
CA SER A 34 -1.16 19.78 -24.31
C SER A 34 -2.14 19.00 -25.20
N SER A 35 -2.85 18.01 -24.66
CA SER A 35 -3.79 17.18 -25.40
C SER A 35 -5.12 17.89 -25.72
N SER A 36 -5.82 17.39 -26.73
CA SER A 36 -7.20 17.71 -27.08
C SER A 36 -8.12 16.50 -26.87
N ASN A 37 -9.43 16.73 -26.85
CA ASN A 37 -10.40 15.63 -26.79
C ASN A 37 -10.18 14.65 -27.95
N GLY A 38 -10.17 13.36 -27.63
CA GLY A 38 -9.89 12.26 -28.53
C GLY A 38 -8.42 11.82 -28.54
N ASP A 39 -7.48 12.59 -27.97
CA ASP A 39 -6.06 12.22 -27.97
C ASP A 39 -5.76 11.05 -27.02
N THR A 40 -4.67 10.35 -27.31
CA THR A 40 -4.12 9.27 -26.48
C THR A 40 -2.76 9.68 -25.93
N ILE A 41 -2.62 9.60 -24.62
CA ILE A 41 -1.36 9.81 -23.91
C ILE A 41 -0.83 8.43 -23.54
N ILE A 42 0.29 8.04 -24.15
CA ILE A 42 0.98 6.77 -23.90
C ILE A 42 2.12 7.01 -22.93
N ILE A 43 2.07 6.37 -21.78
CA ILE A 43 3.02 6.50 -20.68
C ILE A 43 3.95 5.30 -20.71
N SER A 44 5.25 5.55 -20.78
CA SER A 44 6.27 4.50 -20.75
C SER A 44 6.39 3.89 -19.35
N ASP A 45 7.08 2.75 -19.23
CA ASP A 45 7.41 2.16 -17.94
C ASP A 45 8.25 3.15 -17.10
N GLY A 46 7.94 3.24 -15.81
CA GLY A 46 8.57 4.17 -14.87
C GLY A 46 7.63 4.56 -13.73
N THR A 47 8.21 5.18 -12.70
CA THR A 47 7.47 5.79 -11.59
C THR A 47 7.38 7.29 -11.80
N TYR A 48 6.16 7.81 -11.81
CA TYR A 48 5.82 9.21 -12.01
C TYR A 48 5.18 9.75 -10.74
N PHE A 49 5.88 10.65 -10.05
CA PHE A 49 5.39 11.31 -8.84
C PHE A 49 4.57 12.54 -9.24
N GLU A 50 3.26 12.35 -9.44
CA GLU A 50 2.35 13.38 -9.94
C GLU A 50 0.93 13.21 -9.37
N ASN A 51 0.24 14.32 -9.12
CA ASN A 51 -1.20 14.37 -8.87
C ASN A 51 -1.89 14.96 -10.11
N LEU A 52 -2.63 14.11 -10.82
CA LEU A 52 -3.13 14.41 -12.16
C LEU A 52 -4.56 14.98 -12.12
N ASN A 53 -4.84 15.92 -13.01
CA ASN A 53 -6.18 16.38 -13.31
C ASN A 53 -6.43 16.34 -14.82
N THR A 54 -7.50 15.65 -15.22
CA THR A 54 -7.92 15.52 -16.62
C THR A 54 -8.51 16.79 -17.21
N TYR A 55 -8.87 17.78 -16.38
CA TYR A 55 -9.46 19.07 -16.76
C TYR A 55 -10.68 18.95 -17.68
N GLY A 56 -11.52 17.93 -17.43
CA GLY A 56 -12.71 17.69 -18.22
C GLY A 56 -12.46 17.15 -19.64
N LYS A 57 -11.23 16.74 -19.97
CA LYS A 57 -10.88 16.28 -21.32
C LYS A 57 -11.29 14.82 -21.57
N GLU A 58 -11.79 14.55 -22.77
CA GLU A 58 -12.13 13.20 -23.24
C GLU A 58 -10.89 12.53 -23.88
N ILE A 59 -9.93 12.16 -23.05
CA ILE A 59 -8.63 11.61 -23.47
C ILE A 59 -8.48 10.15 -23.06
N THR A 60 -7.55 9.44 -23.69
CA THR A 60 -7.07 8.13 -23.21
C THR A 60 -5.73 8.31 -22.50
N LEU A 61 -5.67 7.97 -21.21
CA LEU A 61 -4.44 7.85 -20.42
C LEU A 61 -4.11 6.36 -20.30
N ALA A 62 -2.98 5.92 -20.88
CA ALA A 62 -2.65 4.51 -20.89
C ALA A 62 -1.16 4.21 -20.86
N SER A 63 -0.78 3.03 -20.36
CA SER A 63 0.57 2.50 -20.53
C SER A 63 0.77 1.86 -21.92
N LEU A 64 1.98 1.38 -22.16
CA LEU A 64 2.32 0.56 -23.32
C LEU A 64 1.52 -0.75 -23.42
N PHE A 65 0.87 -1.21 -22.34
CA PHE A 65 -0.12 -2.30 -22.40
C PHE A 65 -1.19 -2.04 -23.47
N HIS A 66 -1.60 -0.78 -23.67
CA HIS A 66 -2.59 -0.41 -24.68
C HIS A 66 -2.15 -0.72 -26.11
N ILE A 67 -0.84 -0.78 -26.35
CA ILE A 67 -0.26 -0.95 -27.69
C ILE A 67 0.02 -2.42 -27.98
N ASN A 68 0.61 -3.14 -27.03
CA ASN A 68 1.13 -4.49 -27.27
C ASN A 68 0.48 -5.59 -26.39
N GLY A 69 -0.38 -5.22 -25.44
CA GLY A 69 -1.03 -6.17 -24.53
C GLY A 69 -0.10 -6.83 -23.50
N ASN A 70 1.16 -6.41 -23.40
CA ASN A 70 2.09 -6.95 -22.41
C ASN A 70 1.75 -6.41 -21.02
N GLN A 71 1.42 -7.34 -20.13
CA GLN A 71 0.90 -7.08 -18.80
C GLN A 71 1.92 -6.45 -17.86
N SER A 72 3.23 -6.67 -18.09
CA SER A 72 4.28 -6.04 -17.27
C SER A 72 4.22 -4.52 -17.31
N HIS A 73 3.69 -3.93 -18.40
CA HIS A 73 3.52 -2.47 -18.50
C HIS A 73 2.52 -1.93 -17.47
N ILE A 74 1.56 -2.73 -17.01
CA ILE A 74 0.60 -2.29 -15.99
C ILE A 74 1.30 -2.08 -14.65
N SER A 75 2.08 -3.07 -14.21
CA SER A 75 2.83 -3.01 -12.95
C SER A 75 4.02 -2.04 -13.02
N ASN A 76 4.60 -1.84 -14.21
CA ASN A 76 5.78 -0.99 -14.38
C ASN A 76 5.47 0.49 -14.66
N THR A 77 4.27 0.84 -15.12
CA THR A 77 3.85 2.23 -15.30
C THR A 77 3.08 2.70 -14.06
N ILE A 78 3.82 3.31 -13.12
CA ILE A 78 3.33 3.68 -11.79
C ILE A 78 3.13 5.19 -11.73
N ILE A 79 1.93 5.62 -11.34
CA ILE A 79 1.63 7.00 -10.97
C ILE A 79 1.50 7.01 -9.43
N ASP A 80 2.41 7.71 -8.78
CA ASP A 80 2.50 7.82 -7.33
C ASP A 80 2.10 9.24 -6.89
N GLY A 81 1.11 9.34 -6.00
CA GLY A 81 0.61 10.61 -5.48
C GLY A 81 1.45 11.25 -4.38
N ASP A 82 2.58 10.63 -4.00
CA ASP A 82 3.56 11.11 -3.01
C ASP A 82 2.96 11.50 -1.65
N SER A 83 1.83 10.90 -1.29
CA SER A 83 1.06 11.19 -0.09
C SER A 83 0.60 12.66 0.05
N LEU A 84 0.39 13.36 -1.07
CA LEU A 84 0.01 14.78 -1.06
C LEU A 84 -1.48 15.03 -1.27
N ASP A 85 -2.09 14.36 -2.25
CA ASP A 85 -3.51 14.49 -2.60
C ASP A 85 -3.99 13.22 -3.33
N HIS A 86 -5.15 13.30 -3.97
CA HIS A 86 -5.60 12.34 -4.95
C HIS A 86 -4.56 12.14 -6.06
N VAL A 87 -4.32 10.89 -6.47
CA VAL A 87 -3.40 10.62 -7.60
C VAL A 87 -4.03 11.09 -8.92
N LEU A 88 -5.34 10.90 -9.10
CA LEU A 88 -6.05 11.26 -10.31
C LEU A 88 -7.43 11.87 -10.02
N LEU A 89 -7.66 13.09 -10.52
CA LEU A 89 -8.94 13.78 -10.54
C LEU A 89 -9.59 13.73 -11.93
N ILE A 90 -10.83 13.23 -11.95
CA ILE A 90 -11.70 13.20 -13.12
C ILE A 90 -12.99 13.94 -12.77
N ASP A 91 -13.16 15.12 -13.35
CA ASP A 91 -14.28 16.02 -13.08
C ASP A 91 -14.82 16.66 -14.36
N ASN A 92 -15.71 17.65 -14.19
CA ASN A 92 -16.24 18.48 -15.26
C ASN A 92 -16.97 17.70 -16.38
N SER A 93 -17.77 16.71 -15.99
CA SER A 93 -18.64 15.94 -16.88
C SER A 93 -17.89 15.24 -18.03
N SER A 94 -16.72 14.68 -17.71
CA SER A 94 -15.82 14.07 -18.69
C SER A 94 -15.85 12.55 -18.65
N ASN A 95 -15.45 11.94 -19.77
CA ASN A 95 -15.48 10.49 -19.95
C ASN A 95 -14.12 9.94 -20.46
N PRO A 96 -12.99 10.25 -19.79
CA PRO A 96 -11.69 9.74 -20.22
C PRO A 96 -11.60 8.22 -20.07
N ILE A 97 -10.67 7.62 -20.82
CA ILE A 97 -10.31 6.20 -20.68
C ILE A 97 -9.00 6.12 -19.92
N ILE A 98 -9.00 5.38 -18.81
CA ILE A 98 -7.80 5.09 -18.01
C ILE A 98 -7.50 3.60 -18.20
N ASN A 99 -6.34 3.25 -18.75
CA ASN A 99 -6.05 1.87 -19.16
C ASN A 99 -4.63 1.42 -18.85
N GLY A 100 -4.47 0.33 -18.11
CA GLY A 100 -3.16 -0.32 -17.99
C GLY A 100 -2.20 0.39 -17.04
N LEU A 101 -2.67 1.05 -15.98
CA LEU A 101 -1.84 1.87 -15.10
C LEU A 101 -1.84 1.34 -13.66
N THR A 102 -0.72 1.52 -12.95
CA THR A 102 -0.67 1.40 -11.49
C THR A 102 -0.84 2.79 -10.86
N ILE A 103 -1.78 2.93 -9.92
CA ILE A 103 -2.13 4.18 -9.24
C ILE A 103 -1.98 3.95 -7.74
N LYS A 104 -1.03 4.65 -7.11
CA LYS A 104 -0.72 4.45 -5.69
C LYS A 104 -0.27 5.70 -4.95
N GLY A 105 -0.11 5.58 -3.63
CA GLY A 105 0.51 6.61 -2.80
C GLY A 105 -0.34 7.87 -2.66
N GLY A 106 -1.60 7.85 -3.04
CA GLY A 106 -2.51 8.97 -2.81
C GLY A 106 -2.84 9.14 -1.33
N PHE A 107 -2.94 10.38 -0.87
CA PHE A 107 -3.34 10.70 0.50
C PHE A 107 -4.27 11.91 0.53
N THR A 108 -5.50 11.75 1.05
CA THR A 108 -6.40 12.89 1.24
C THR A 108 -6.73 13.11 2.70
N ASP A 109 -6.88 14.38 3.07
CA ASP A 109 -7.27 14.79 4.42
C ASP A 109 -8.74 14.47 4.75
N SER A 110 -9.22 14.94 5.91
CA SER A 110 -10.58 14.66 6.37
C SER A 110 -11.67 15.42 5.60
N THR A 111 -11.29 16.36 4.72
CA THR A 111 -12.17 17.20 3.94
C THR A 111 -12.42 16.64 2.53
N THR A 112 -11.48 15.89 1.98
CA THR A 112 -11.50 15.39 0.59
C THR A 112 -11.71 13.86 0.52
N TYR A 113 -12.43 13.40 -0.52
CA TYR A 113 -12.64 11.97 -0.82
C TYR A 113 -11.71 11.53 -1.94
N GLY A 114 -11.48 10.22 -2.11
CA GLY A 114 -10.80 9.71 -3.31
C GLY A 114 -9.29 9.89 -3.26
N ALA A 115 -8.54 9.02 -2.61
CA ALA A 115 -7.08 9.18 -2.55
C ALA A 115 -6.35 8.63 -3.78
N GLY A 116 -6.76 7.50 -4.34
CA GLY A 116 -6.26 7.03 -5.64
C GLY A 116 -6.92 7.85 -6.76
N ILE A 117 -8.21 7.64 -6.95
CA ILE A 117 -8.99 8.30 -8.00
C ILE A 117 -10.21 8.99 -7.39
N LEU A 118 -10.39 10.27 -7.68
CA LEU A 118 -11.62 11.00 -7.43
C LEU A 118 -12.39 11.22 -8.74
N ILE A 119 -13.61 10.69 -8.81
CA ILE A 119 -14.54 10.87 -9.93
C ILE A 119 -15.72 11.70 -9.45
N ASP A 120 -15.90 12.87 -10.04
CA ASP A 120 -16.90 13.84 -9.60
C ASP A 120 -17.60 14.57 -10.76
N ASN A 121 -18.65 15.31 -10.43
CA ASN A 121 -19.35 16.25 -11.32
C ASN A 121 -19.81 15.62 -12.66
N PHE A 122 -20.62 14.56 -12.57
CA PHE A 122 -21.23 13.86 -13.71
C PHE A 122 -20.23 13.22 -14.68
N SER A 123 -19.06 12.83 -14.19
CA SER A 123 -18.02 12.21 -15.02
C SER A 123 -18.20 10.70 -15.09
N ASN A 124 -18.06 10.10 -16.28
CA ASN A 124 -18.29 8.66 -16.48
C ASN A 124 -17.09 8.03 -17.20
N PRO A 125 -15.89 8.07 -16.59
CA PRO A 125 -14.71 7.45 -17.19
C PRO A 125 -14.87 5.94 -17.35
N THR A 126 -14.10 5.38 -18.28
CA THR A 126 -13.85 3.94 -18.34
C THR A 126 -12.47 3.67 -17.74
N ILE A 127 -12.44 2.99 -16.59
CA ILE A 127 -11.20 2.59 -15.91
C ILE A 127 -11.04 1.09 -16.12
N LYS A 128 -9.94 0.67 -16.74
CA LYS A 128 -9.73 -0.75 -17.03
C LYS A 128 -8.29 -1.21 -16.97
N ASN A 129 -8.07 -2.47 -16.62
CA ASN A 129 -6.73 -3.06 -16.55
C ASN A 129 -5.80 -2.24 -15.64
N CYS A 130 -6.31 -1.70 -14.53
CA CYS A 130 -5.51 -0.88 -13.62
C CYS A 130 -5.24 -1.62 -12.31
N ILE A 131 -4.12 -1.28 -11.67
CA ILE A 131 -3.82 -1.65 -10.29
C ILE A 131 -3.97 -0.39 -9.45
N ILE A 132 -4.90 -0.36 -8.51
CA ILE A 132 -5.17 0.79 -7.64
C ILE A 132 -4.86 0.36 -6.23
N LYS A 133 -3.71 0.81 -5.70
CA LYS A 133 -3.17 0.25 -4.46
C LYS A 133 -2.56 1.24 -3.50
N GLU A 134 -2.53 0.88 -2.23
CA GLU A 134 -1.78 1.61 -1.21
C GLU A 134 -2.18 3.10 -1.13
N ASN A 135 -3.46 3.41 -1.32
CA ASN A 135 -3.99 4.77 -1.20
C ASN A 135 -4.69 4.95 0.16
N HIS A 136 -4.63 6.16 0.72
CA HIS A 136 -5.19 6.46 2.03
C HIS A 136 -6.04 7.74 2.03
N ALA A 137 -7.35 7.60 2.24
CA ALA A 137 -8.24 8.74 2.41
C ALA A 137 -8.71 8.82 3.86
N ARG A 138 -8.41 9.92 4.58
CA ARG A 138 -8.93 10.14 5.95
C ARG A 138 -10.46 10.28 5.96
N ARG A 139 -11.06 10.63 4.83
CA ARG A 139 -12.52 10.70 4.67
C ARG A 139 -13.13 9.38 4.20
N SER A 140 -13.18 9.06 2.91
CA SER A 140 -13.75 7.81 2.36
C SER A 140 -13.31 7.65 0.90
N GLY A 141 -13.36 6.44 0.34
CA GLY A 141 -13.02 6.19 -1.07
C GLY A 141 -11.53 6.18 -1.31
N SER A 142 -10.76 5.34 -0.62
CA SER A 142 -9.30 5.42 -0.70
C SER A 142 -8.76 5.02 -2.05
N GLY A 143 -9.18 3.89 -2.62
CA GLY A 143 -8.86 3.54 -4.00
C GLY A 143 -9.59 4.46 -4.97
N ILE A 144 -10.92 4.43 -4.95
CA ILE A 144 -11.77 5.23 -5.85
C ILE A 144 -12.93 5.85 -5.06
N SER A 145 -13.18 7.15 -5.26
CA SER A 145 -14.42 7.81 -4.83
C SER A 145 -15.25 8.22 -6.05
N ILE A 146 -16.55 7.92 -6.03
CA ILE A 146 -17.51 8.20 -7.11
C ILE A 146 -18.64 9.06 -6.57
N ASN A 147 -18.74 10.30 -7.04
CA ASN A 147 -19.60 11.33 -6.47
C ASN A 147 -20.47 12.04 -7.53
N ASN A 148 -21.51 12.72 -7.05
CA ASN A 148 -22.31 13.72 -7.76
C ASN A 148 -22.74 13.34 -9.19
N GLY A 149 -23.50 12.24 -9.31
CA GLY A 149 -24.10 11.81 -10.58
C GLY A 149 -23.15 11.06 -11.52
N SER A 150 -21.92 10.80 -11.08
CA SER A 150 -20.94 10.00 -11.81
C SER A 150 -21.30 8.51 -11.78
N SER A 151 -21.23 7.84 -12.93
CA SER A 151 -21.53 6.40 -13.10
C SER A 151 -20.50 5.75 -14.04
N PRO A 152 -19.22 5.65 -13.62
CA PRO A 152 -18.14 5.07 -14.42
C PRO A 152 -18.32 3.57 -14.67
N VAL A 153 -17.58 3.06 -15.66
CA VAL A 153 -17.35 1.63 -15.86
C VAL A 153 -15.94 1.30 -15.35
N ILE A 154 -15.84 0.35 -14.42
CA ILE A 154 -14.60 -0.13 -13.83
C ILE A 154 -14.48 -1.61 -14.16
N SER A 155 -13.41 -2.02 -14.87
CA SER A 155 -13.30 -3.40 -15.33
C SER A 155 -11.90 -3.97 -15.36
N HIS A 156 -11.72 -5.24 -15.03
CA HIS A 156 -10.40 -5.88 -15.08
C HIS A 156 -9.37 -5.17 -14.20
N CYS A 157 -9.81 -4.59 -13.07
CA CYS A 157 -8.94 -3.85 -12.17
C CYS A 157 -8.63 -4.67 -10.92
N LYS A 158 -7.41 -4.49 -10.41
CA LYS A 158 -7.02 -4.92 -9.06
C LYS A 158 -7.08 -3.71 -8.14
N ILE A 159 -7.90 -3.76 -7.11
CA ILE A 159 -8.07 -2.70 -6.12
C ILE A 159 -7.63 -3.31 -4.79
N ILE A 160 -6.41 -2.98 -4.36
CA ILE A 160 -5.70 -3.74 -3.33
C ILE A 160 -5.08 -2.85 -2.27
N ASP A 161 -5.05 -3.28 -1.01
CA ASP A 161 -4.33 -2.59 0.08
C ASP A 161 -4.68 -1.08 0.23
N ASN A 162 -5.91 -0.67 -0.09
CA ASN A 162 -6.36 0.70 0.16
C ASN A 162 -6.92 0.82 1.58
N TYR A 163 -6.72 1.98 2.22
CA TYR A 163 -7.08 2.18 3.63
C TYR A 163 -7.84 3.49 3.91
N THR A 164 -8.98 3.40 4.60
CA THR A 164 -9.68 4.56 5.17
C THR A 164 -10.20 4.29 6.57
N PRO A 165 -10.10 5.24 7.52
CA PRO A 165 -10.74 5.10 8.83
C PRO A 165 -12.29 5.18 8.77
N ARG A 166 -12.90 5.48 7.61
CA ARG A 166 -14.37 5.45 7.46
C ARG A 166 -14.85 4.30 6.59
N GLY A 167 -15.17 4.49 5.31
CA GLY A 167 -15.84 3.45 4.53
C GLY A 167 -15.57 3.53 3.04
N GLY A 168 -15.67 2.39 2.36
CA GLY A 168 -15.34 2.27 0.93
C GLY A 168 -13.85 2.41 0.71
N ALA A 169 -13.04 1.52 1.28
CA ALA A 169 -11.59 1.61 1.14
C ALA A 169 -11.17 1.34 -0.30
N GLY A 170 -11.70 0.30 -0.95
CA GLY A 170 -11.56 0.08 -2.39
C GLY A 170 -12.35 1.11 -3.19
N ILE A 171 -13.69 1.06 -3.13
CA ILE A 171 -14.58 2.01 -3.81
C ILE A 171 -15.61 2.58 -2.84
N TYR A 172 -15.79 3.89 -2.89
CA TYR A 172 -16.87 4.59 -2.22
C TYR A 172 -17.77 5.29 -3.24
N CYS A 173 -19.06 4.96 -3.22
CA CYS A 173 -20.07 5.58 -4.07
C CYS A 173 -20.99 6.46 -3.21
N LYS A 174 -21.11 7.74 -3.54
CA LYS A 174 -21.98 8.66 -2.79
C LYS A 174 -22.95 9.36 -3.72
N GLN A 175 -24.23 9.01 -3.55
CA GLN A 175 -25.31 9.78 -4.12
C GLN A 175 -25.62 10.99 -3.23
N SER A 176 -25.74 12.16 -3.88
CA SER A 176 -26.28 13.38 -3.28
C SER A 176 -27.72 13.58 -3.77
N THR A 177 -27.93 14.25 -4.89
CA THR A 177 -29.25 14.50 -5.49
C THR A 177 -29.51 13.69 -6.77
N THR A 178 -28.44 13.25 -7.44
CA THR A 178 -28.49 12.56 -8.73
C THR A 178 -28.03 11.10 -8.60
N PRO A 179 -28.62 10.16 -9.36
CA PRO A 179 -28.26 8.75 -9.27
C PRO A 179 -26.78 8.50 -9.55
N VAL A 180 -26.16 7.65 -8.73
CA VAL A 180 -24.78 7.16 -8.90
C VAL A 180 -24.86 5.64 -9.07
N GLN A 181 -24.57 5.15 -10.28
CA GLN A 181 -24.78 3.75 -10.68
C GLN A 181 -23.56 3.21 -11.44
N PRO A 182 -22.38 3.14 -10.80
CA PRO A 182 -21.21 2.59 -11.46
C PRO A 182 -21.39 1.09 -11.76
N GLU A 183 -20.72 0.64 -12.80
CA GLU A 183 -20.64 -0.77 -13.17
C GLU A 183 -19.23 -1.29 -12.91
N ILE A 184 -19.13 -2.26 -11.99
CA ILE A 184 -17.89 -2.93 -11.61
C ILE A 184 -17.94 -4.36 -12.17
N ARG A 185 -16.97 -4.73 -13.00
CA ARG A 185 -16.94 -6.08 -13.60
C ARG A 185 -15.53 -6.67 -13.65
N ASN A 186 -15.38 -7.97 -13.45
CA ASN A 186 -14.07 -8.62 -13.58
C ASN A 186 -12.99 -7.97 -12.71
N CYS A 187 -13.36 -7.48 -11.52
CA CYS A 187 -12.44 -6.80 -10.62
C CYS A 187 -12.08 -7.68 -9.43
N ILE A 188 -10.91 -7.42 -8.85
CA ILE A 188 -10.48 -7.99 -7.58
C ILE A 188 -10.38 -6.87 -6.55
N PHE A 189 -11.01 -7.09 -5.41
CA PHE A 189 -10.84 -6.29 -4.21
C PHE A 189 -10.08 -7.16 -3.22
N ASP A 190 -8.83 -6.82 -2.94
CA ASP A 190 -7.96 -7.61 -2.06
C ASP A 190 -7.47 -6.77 -0.89
N THR A 191 -7.63 -7.26 0.33
CA THR A 191 -7.03 -6.67 1.53
C THR A 191 -7.32 -5.18 1.76
N ASN A 192 -8.44 -4.65 1.23
CA ASN A 192 -8.80 -3.25 1.45
C ASN A 192 -9.41 -3.09 2.84
N ILE A 193 -8.95 -2.09 3.60
CA ILE A 193 -9.36 -1.89 4.99
C ILE A 193 -10.13 -0.56 5.17
N ALA A 194 -11.37 -0.67 5.63
CA ALA A 194 -12.20 0.44 6.05
C ALA A 194 -12.42 0.43 7.58
N GLY A 195 -12.95 1.51 8.15
CA GLY A 195 -13.40 1.57 9.55
C GLY A 195 -14.93 1.64 9.66
N THR A 196 -15.39 2.58 10.49
CA THR A 196 -16.80 2.75 10.94
C THR A 196 -17.86 2.91 9.85
N GLY A 197 -17.45 3.18 8.61
CA GLY A 197 -18.37 3.32 7.48
C GLY A 197 -18.79 1.99 6.83
N GLY A 198 -17.96 0.95 6.97
CA GLY A 198 -18.18 -0.40 6.45
C GLY A 198 -18.06 -0.56 4.93
N GLY A 199 -17.63 -1.71 4.43
CA GLY A 199 -17.37 -1.97 3.00
C GLY A 199 -15.92 -1.72 2.63
N GLY A 200 -14.99 -2.53 3.15
CA GLY A 200 -13.57 -2.50 2.80
C GLY A 200 -13.38 -2.59 1.28
N GLY A 201 -14.10 -3.49 0.61
CA GLY A 201 -14.18 -3.51 -0.85
C GLY A 201 -15.00 -2.33 -1.42
N ILE A 202 -16.32 -2.38 -1.28
CA ILE A 202 -17.24 -1.37 -1.82
C ILE A 202 -18.18 -0.84 -0.73
N ARG A 203 -18.37 0.48 -0.72
CA ARG A 203 -19.43 1.12 0.05
C ARG A 203 -20.31 1.99 -0.81
N GLY A 204 -21.59 1.64 -0.90
CA GLY A 204 -22.63 2.55 -1.42
C GLY A 204 -23.22 3.38 -0.28
N LYS A 205 -23.25 4.71 -0.40
CA LYS A 205 -23.91 5.62 0.54
C LYS A 205 -25.17 6.23 -0.06
N SER A 206 -26.18 6.40 0.79
CA SER A 206 -27.52 6.88 0.39
C SER A 206 -28.13 5.87 -0.59
N THR A 207 -28.70 6.32 -1.72
CA THR A 207 -29.28 5.46 -2.75
C THR A 207 -28.32 5.15 -3.89
N ALA A 208 -27.01 5.38 -3.73
CA ALA A 208 -26.00 5.00 -4.72
C ALA A 208 -26.05 3.49 -4.95
N ASN A 209 -26.13 3.07 -6.20
CA ASN A 209 -26.50 1.71 -6.54
C ASN A 209 -25.48 1.08 -7.50
N PRO A 210 -24.27 0.76 -7.00
CA PRO A 210 -23.27 0.06 -7.79
C PRO A 210 -23.79 -1.32 -8.23
N SER A 211 -23.34 -1.75 -9.40
CA SER A 211 -23.58 -3.11 -9.89
C SER A 211 -22.24 -3.85 -10.01
N VAL A 212 -22.23 -5.11 -9.60
CA VAL A 212 -21.03 -5.93 -9.47
C VAL A 212 -21.21 -7.23 -10.23
N PHE A 213 -20.31 -7.51 -11.17
CA PHE A 213 -20.34 -8.68 -12.03
C PHE A 213 -18.98 -9.38 -12.01
N ASP A 214 -18.98 -10.70 -11.96
CA ASP A 214 -17.77 -11.51 -12.20
C ASP A 214 -16.56 -11.02 -11.37
N SER A 215 -16.79 -10.59 -10.13
CA SER A 215 -15.78 -9.91 -9.30
C SER A 215 -15.50 -10.66 -8.00
N TYR A 216 -14.34 -10.38 -7.42
CA TYR A 216 -13.77 -11.18 -6.33
C TYR A 216 -13.43 -10.27 -5.16
N PHE A 217 -13.90 -10.62 -3.98
CA PHE A 217 -13.65 -9.90 -2.75
C PHE A 217 -12.90 -10.81 -1.79
N VAL A 218 -11.62 -10.54 -1.62
CA VAL A 218 -10.70 -11.37 -0.86
C VAL A 218 -10.15 -10.56 0.30
N GLU A 219 -10.31 -11.06 1.52
CA GLU A 219 -9.68 -10.53 2.74
C GLU A 219 -9.89 -9.02 2.98
N ASN A 220 -10.99 -8.46 2.48
CA ASN A 220 -11.35 -7.08 2.75
C ASN A 220 -11.95 -6.95 4.14
N SER A 221 -11.66 -5.83 4.79
CA SER A 221 -11.83 -5.68 6.22
C SER A 221 -12.51 -4.36 6.54
N ALA A 222 -13.47 -4.37 7.46
CA ALA A 222 -14.12 -3.17 7.97
C ALA A 222 -14.74 -3.37 9.36
N ASP A 223 -15.29 -2.33 9.99
CA ASP A 223 -16.08 -2.51 11.22
C ASP A 223 -17.41 -3.24 10.96
N PHE A 224 -17.96 -3.09 9.75
CA PHE A 224 -19.21 -3.73 9.30
C PHE A 224 -19.14 -4.05 7.81
N GLY A 225 -19.42 -5.30 7.41
CA GLY A 225 -19.39 -5.69 5.99
C GLY A 225 -18.03 -5.46 5.33
N GLY A 226 -17.05 -6.30 5.64
CA GLY A 226 -15.70 -6.26 5.12
C GLY A 226 -15.62 -6.16 3.60
N ALA A 227 -16.45 -6.91 2.86
CA ALA A 227 -16.46 -6.78 1.41
C ALA A 227 -17.33 -5.61 0.95
N ILE A 228 -18.64 -5.65 1.23
CA ILE A 228 -19.60 -4.68 0.74
C ILE A 228 -20.48 -4.17 1.87
N SER A 229 -20.70 -2.85 1.91
CA SER A 229 -21.68 -2.24 2.81
C SER A 229 -22.57 -1.24 2.08
N HIS A 230 -23.88 -1.37 2.29
CA HIS A 230 -24.87 -0.46 1.73
C HIS A 230 -26.03 -0.26 2.71
N PRO A 231 -26.19 0.91 3.35
CA PRO A 231 -27.20 1.09 4.39
C PRO A 231 -28.64 1.05 3.85
N PHE A 232 -29.59 0.65 4.69
CA PHE A 232 -31.02 0.54 4.37
C PHE A 232 -31.61 1.81 3.74
N GLY A 233 -32.49 1.62 2.75
CA GLY A 233 -33.21 2.70 2.05
C GLY A 233 -32.65 3.02 0.66
N GLY A 234 -31.50 2.46 0.29
CA GLY A 234 -30.99 2.46 -1.08
C GLY A 234 -31.65 1.41 -1.97
N ASN A 235 -31.54 1.61 -3.29
CA ASN A 235 -31.84 0.54 -4.24
C ASN A 235 -30.85 -0.62 -4.00
N PRO A 236 -31.22 -1.88 -4.30
CA PRO A 236 -30.34 -3.01 -4.03
C PRO A 236 -29.14 -3.04 -4.98
N ILE A 237 -27.95 -3.27 -4.41
CA ILE A 237 -26.73 -3.59 -5.17
C ILE A 237 -26.96 -4.90 -5.90
N ILE A 238 -26.77 -4.93 -7.21
CA ILE A 238 -26.86 -6.17 -7.98
C ILE A 238 -25.49 -6.85 -7.95
N ILE A 239 -25.45 -8.10 -7.49
CA ILE A 239 -24.22 -8.90 -7.42
C ILE A 239 -24.43 -10.18 -8.23
N ASN A 240 -23.68 -10.30 -9.32
CA ASN A 240 -23.79 -11.41 -10.26
C ASN A 240 -22.45 -12.15 -10.35
N ASN A 241 -22.51 -13.48 -10.31
CA ASN A 241 -21.36 -14.37 -10.55
C ASN A 241 -20.07 -13.97 -9.82
N SER A 242 -20.19 -13.49 -8.58
CA SER A 242 -19.07 -12.90 -7.83
C SER A 242 -18.71 -13.78 -6.65
N ALA A 243 -17.43 -13.80 -6.28
CA ALA A 243 -16.94 -14.65 -5.20
C ALA A 243 -16.36 -13.85 -4.03
N PHE A 244 -16.55 -14.38 -2.82
CA PHE A 244 -16.15 -13.75 -1.57
C PHE A 244 -15.37 -14.75 -0.72
N CYS A 245 -14.21 -14.32 -0.20
CA CYS A 245 -13.37 -15.12 0.66
C CYS A 245 -12.70 -14.28 1.75
N GLY A 246 -12.69 -14.77 2.99
CA GLY A 246 -11.89 -14.18 4.07
C GLY A 246 -12.23 -12.75 4.48
N ASN A 247 -13.34 -12.16 4.03
CA ASN A 247 -13.69 -10.77 4.37
C ASN A 247 -14.21 -10.67 5.80
N THR A 248 -13.82 -9.63 6.53
CA THR A 248 -14.04 -9.50 7.97
C THR A 248 -14.72 -8.18 8.37
N PRO A 249 -15.59 -8.19 9.41
CA PRO A 249 -16.05 -9.35 10.17
C PRO A 249 -17.00 -10.25 9.35
N ASP A 250 -17.66 -9.70 8.34
CA ASP A 250 -18.61 -10.39 7.46
C ASP A 250 -18.42 -9.92 6.02
N ASN A 251 -18.87 -10.67 5.02
CA ASN A 251 -18.87 -10.20 3.62
C ASN A 251 -19.74 -8.95 3.45
N PHE A 252 -20.90 -8.91 4.11
CA PHE A 252 -21.89 -7.85 3.98
C PHE A 252 -22.25 -7.27 5.34
N SER A 253 -22.50 -5.96 5.43
CA SER A 253 -23.07 -5.41 6.65
C SER A 253 -24.52 -5.89 6.78
N THR A 254 -25.03 -6.03 8.02
CA THR A 254 -26.41 -6.50 8.29
C THR A 254 -27.49 -5.66 7.60
N SER A 255 -27.16 -4.42 7.25
CA SER A 255 -28.04 -3.51 6.53
C SER A 255 -27.94 -3.55 5.00
N THR A 256 -27.04 -4.37 4.45
CA THR A 256 -26.77 -4.38 3.00
C THR A 256 -27.97 -4.85 2.22
N ASN A 257 -28.56 -3.95 1.43
CA ASN A 257 -29.58 -4.29 0.45
C ASN A 257 -28.90 -4.74 -0.85
N TYR A 258 -28.98 -6.03 -1.19
CA TYR A 258 -28.41 -6.58 -2.42
C TYR A 258 -29.31 -7.65 -3.05
N ILE A 259 -29.16 -7.84 -4.36
CA ILE A 259 -29.72 -8.96 -5.11
C ILE A 259 -28.58 -9.90 -5.44
N ASP A 260 -28.69 -11.14 -4.96
CA ASP A 260 -27.80 -12.24 -5.28
C ASP A 260 -28.26 -12.93 -6.57
N ASN A 261 -27.45 -12.88 -7.63
CA ASN A 261 -27.58 -13.79 -8.77
C ASN A 261 -26.25 -14.53 -9.04
N GLY A 262 -25.88 -15.40 -8.10
CA GLY A 262 -24.75 -16.33 -8.27
C GLY A 262 -23.53 -15.97 -7.43
N ILE A 263 -23.74 -15.53 -6.19
CA ILE A 263 -22.66 -15.33 -5.23
C ILE A 263 -22.06 -16.68 -4.84
N THR A 264 -20.73 -16.77 -4.86
CA THR A 264 -19.97 -17.90 -4.33
C THR A 264 -19.20 -17.50 -3.08
N TYR A 265 -19.35 -18.25 -2.01
CA TYR A 265 -18.52 -18.10 -0.81
C TYR A 265 -17.50 -19.23 -0.75
N THR A 266 -16.24 -18.89 -0.51
CA THR A 266 -15.16 -19.87 -0.38
C THR A 266 -14.23 -19.49 0.76
N ASN A 267 -13.54 -20.49 1.31
CA ASN A 267 -12.46 -20.30 2.27
C ASN A 267 -11.07 -20.45 1.61
N ASN A 268 -11.04 -20.81 0.31
CA ASN A 268 -9.81 -20.92 -0.46
C ASN A 268 -9.56 -19.60 -1.22
N CYS A 269 -8.99 -18.64 -0.51
CA CYS A 269 -8.76 -17.28 -1.02
C CYS A 269 -7.70 -17.27 -2.12
N ASP A 270 -6.68 -18.15 -2.00
CA ASP A 270 -5.61 -18.28 -2.99
C ASP A 270 -6.12 -18.73 -4.35
N SER A 271 -7.13 -19.61 -4.38
CA SER A 271 -7.77 -19.98 -5.64
C SER A 271 -8.43 -18.78 -6.31
N LEU A 272 -9.11 -17.91 -5.56
CA LEU A 272 -9.71 -16.70 -6.12
C LEU A 272 -8.66 -15.72 -6.66
N ARG A 273 -7.55 -15.54 -5.92
CA ARG A 273 -6.41 -14.74 -6.38
C ARG A 273 -5.80 -15.32 -7.64
N SER A 274 -5.69 -16.65 -7.72
CA SER A 274 -5.10 -17.37 -8.85
C SER A 274 -5.96 -17.33 -10.12
N LEU A 275 -7.30 -17.26 -10.01
CA LEU A 275 -8.20 -17.12 -11.17
C LEU A 275 -7.90 -15.86 -12.01
N PHE A 276 -7.19 -14.88 -11.43
CA PHE A 276 -6.77 -13.64 -12.09
C PHE A 276 -5.26 -13.46 -12.16
N SER A 277 -4.48 -14.39 -11.59
CA SER A 277 -3.04 -14.47 -11.80
C SER A 277 -2.69 -14.77 -13.26
N PHE A 278 -3.66 -15.25 -14.07
CA PHE A 278 -3.45 -15.53 -15.49
C PHE A 278 -3.29 -14.29 -16.40
N GLN A 279 -3.15 -13.08 -15.85
CA GLN A 279 -2.76 -11.90 -16.63
C GLN A 279 -1.77 -10.96 -15.96
N ILE A 280 -1.01 -11.35 -14.92
CA ILE A 280 0.24 -10.64 -14.59
C ILE A 280 1.25 -11.71 -14.18
N SER A 281 2.20 -12.02 -15.05
CA SER A 281 3.38 -12.77 -14.65
C SER A 281 4.21 -11.88 -13.75
N ASP A 282 4.05 -12.03 -12.44
CA ASP A 282 5.14 -11.74 -11.51
C ASP A 282 6.23 -12.78 -11.80
N SER A 283 7.05 -12.51 -12.82
CA SER A 283 8.27 -13.28 -13.04
C SER A 283 9.24 -12.86 -11.95
N ASN A 284 9.18 -13.57 -10.83
CA ASN A 284 10.30 -13.98 -9.95
C ASN A 284 9.71 -14.42 -8.60
N ASP A 285 9.22 -15.66 -8.53
CA ASP A 285 9.33 -16.51 -7.34
C ASP A 285 8.79 -17.91 -7.66
N GLU A 286 9.62 -18.72 -8.32
CA GLU A 286 9.50 -20.18 -8.25
C GLU A 286 10.78 -20.71 -7.59
N ASN A 287 10.68 -21.11 -6.32
CA ASN A 287 11.27 -22.31 -5.72
C ASN A 287 11.30 -22.15 -4.20
N ASP A 288 10.40 -22.82 -3.48
CA ASP A 288 10.84 -23.92 -2.61
C ASP A 288 9.64 -24.76 -2.15
N SER A 289 9.84 -26.06 -2.07
CA SER A 289 8.84 -27.08 -1.76
C SER A 289 9.38 -28.00 -0.66
N GLY A 290 8.59 -28.21 0.40
CA GLY A 290 8.87 -29.13 1.52
C GLY A 290 9.26 -28.37 2.80
N ASP A 291 8.86 -28.74 4.01
CA ASP A 291 8.52 -30.05 4.58
C ASP A 291 7.66 -29.88 5.87
N ASN A 292 7.12 -31.00 6.34
CA ASN A 292 6.12 -31.18 7.40
C ASN A 292 6.68 -31.20 8.85
N ASN A 293 5.72 -31.05 9.77
CA ASN A 293 5.55 -31.70 11.09
C ASN A 293 5.92 -30.92 12.38
N ASN A 294 4.87 -30.81 13.22
CA ASN A 294 4.74 -30.95 14.69
C ASN A 294 5.81 -30.31 15.61
N ASP A 295 5.46 -29.55 16.65
CA ASP A 295 5.08 -30.11 17.96
C ASP A 295 4.39 -29.08 18.91
N ASN A 296 3.55 -29.60 19.80
CA ASN A 296 2.93 -28.93 20.96
C ASN A 296 3.94 -28.57 22.06
N GLN A 297 3.77 -27.42 22.73
CA GLN A 297 3.52 -27.30 24.19
C GLN A 297 3.55 -25.84 24.66
N GLY A 298 2.63 -25.47 25.56
CA GLY A 298 2.32 -24.08 25.91
C GLY A 298 3.16 -23.45 27.01
N ASN A 299 3.00 -22.14 27.14
CA ASN A 299 3.04 -21.41 28.40
C ASN A 299 2.32 -20.06 28.26
N THR A 300 1.55 -19.70 29.28
CA THR A 300 0.76 -18.47 29.40
C THR A 300 1.57 -17.33 29.98
N TYR A 301 1.69 -16.22 29.24
CA TYR A 301 1.98 -14.88 29.76
C TYR A 301 1.29 -13.82 28.89
N GLY A 302 0.65 -12.84 29.55
CA GLY A 302 0.23 -11.54 29.01
C GLY A 302 -0.86 -11.58 27.93
N SER A 303 -2.08 -11.13 28.24
CA SER A 303 -3.19 -11.11 27.28
C SER A 303 -2.91 -10.23 26.05
N TRP A 304 -2.58 -10.88 24.94
CA TRP A 304 -2.75 -10.39 23.57
C TRP A 304 -4.21 -9.97 23.36
N ILE A 305 -4.44 -8.73 22.94
CA ILE A 305 -5.76 -8.32 22.44
C ILE A 305 -5.73 -8.53 20.93
N GLU A 306 -6.42 -9.57 20.49
CA GLU A 306 -6.68 -9.86 19.10
C GLU A 306 -7.61 -8.77 18.54
N TYR A 307 -7.09 -7.92 17.66
CA TYR A 307 -7.93 -7.09 16.81
C TYR A 307 -8.15 -7.87 15.51
N PRO A 308 -9.36 -8.43 15.29
CA PRO A 308 -9.66 -9.05 14.02
C PRO A 308 -9.68 -7.88 13.04
N ASN A 309 -8.65 -7.73 12.18
CA ASN A 309 -8.69 -6.99 10.89
C ASN A 309 -7.38 -6.49 10.28
N HIS A 310 -6.19 -6.86 10.76
CA HIS A 310 -4.95 -6.69 9.97
C HIS A 310 -4.09 -7.96 10.05
N ALA A 311 -3.62 -8.44 8.90
CA ALA A 311 -2.94 -9.73 8.71
C ALA A 311 -1.64 -9.83 9.55
N ILE A 312 -1.23 -10.97 10.13
CA ILE A 312 -1.13 -12.33 9.55
C ILE A 312 -1.28 -13.45 10.62
N SER A 313 -1.79 -14.61 10.20
CA SER A 313 -1.83 -15.92 10.91
C SER A 313 -0.51 -16.69 10.79
N LEU A 314 -0.19 -17.45 11.85
CA LEU A 314 0.96 -18.35 12.00
C LEU A 314 1.38 -19.16 10.74
N ASN A 315 2.71 -19.27 10.61
CA ASN A 315 3.53 -20.29 9.96
C ASN A 315 3.69 -20.24 8.43
N GLY A 316 4.86 -19.73 8.02
CA GLY A 316 5.53 -20.09 6.77
C GLY A 316 5.38 -19.06 5.65
N THR A 317 6.50 -18.36 5.34
CA THR A 317 6.71 -17.51 4.15
C THR A 317 5.54 -16.59 3.81
N GLY A 318 5.26 -15.69 4.76
CA GLY A 318 4.28 -14.61 4.70
C GLY A 318 4.59 -13.65 5.85
N ALA A 319 5.59 -12.78 5.66
CA ALA A 319 6.06 -11.91 6.74
C ALA A 319 4.97 -10.90 7.11
N GLY A 320 4.31 -11.17 8.24
CA GLY A 320 3.30 -10.30 8.82
C GLY A 320 3.89 -8.96 9.19
N ARG A 321 3.15 -7.89 8.91
CA ARG A 321 3.44 -6.62 9.55
C ARG A 321 3.02 -6.79 11.01
N LEU A 322 3.98 -6.79 11.92
CA LEU A 322 3.66 -6.82 13.34
C LEU A 322 3.34 -5.42 13.84
N TYR A 323 2.24 -5.33 14.59
CA TYR A 323 1.74 -4.10 15.19
C TYR A 323 1.77 -4.24 16.71
N LEU A 324 2.34 -3.27 17.39
CA LEU A 324 2.21 -3.14 18.83
C LEU A 324 1.32 -1.94 19.13
N THR A 325 0.19 -2.19 19.79
CA THR A 325 -0.73 -1.18 20.34
C THR A 325 -0.75 -1.31 21.85
N GLN A 326 -0.57 -0.22 22.61
CA GLN A 326 -0.70 -0.25 24.06
C GLN A 326 -1.65 0.85 24.53
N THR A 327 -2.67 0.46 25.29
CA THR A 327 -3.77 1.36 25.67
C THR A 327 -3.51 2.14 26.97
N ASN A 328 -2.39 1.86 27.65
CA ASN A 328 -2.04 2.46 28.96
C ASN A 328 -0.59 2.95 28.99
N VAL A 329 -0.18 3.74 28.01
CA VAL A 329 1.10 4.49 28.06
C VAL A 329 0.82 5.93 28.46
N SER A 330 1.62 6.46 29.37
CA SER A 330 1.45 7.80 29.93
C SER A 330 2.09 8.90 29.07
N SER A 331 2.93 8.54 28.09
CA SER A 331 3.57 9.47 27.16
C SER A 331 4.01 8.81 25.84
N THR A 332 4.28 9.64 24.83
CA THR A 332 4.88 9.22 23.54
C THR A 332 6.25 8.56 23.71
N ASP A 333 7.08 9.07 24.61
CA ASP A 333 8.44 8.56 24.83
C ASP A 333 8.42 7.17 25.48
N GLU A 334 7.51 6.96 26.44
CA GLU A 334 7.29 5.64 27.05
C GLU A 334 6.87 4.61 25.99
N PHE A 335 5.97 4.99 25.08
CA PHE A 335 5.56 4.11 23.99
C PHE A 335 6.70 3.83 22.99
N ARG A 336 7.55 4.83 22.72
CA ARG A 336 8.71 4.67 21.85
C ARG A 336 9.72 3.70 22.43
N GLU A 337 10.03 3.78 23.72
CA GLU A 337 10.95 2.85 24.37
C GLU A 337 10.36 1.44 24.43
N ILE A 338 9.05 1.27 24.65
CA ILE A 338 8.40 -0.04 24.57
C ILE A 338 8.53 -0.65 23.16
N CYS A 339 8.26 0.11 22.11
CA CYS A 339 8.46 -0.35 20.74
C CYS A 339 9.92 -0.73 20.47
N LYS A 340 10.86 0.04 21.01
CA LYS A 340 12.29 -0.21 20.86
C LYS A 340 12.73 -1.48 21.59
N GLU A 341 12.27 -1.71 22.82
CA GLU A 341 12.54 -2.95 23.56
C GLU A 341 11.99 -4.16 22.82
N GLU A 342 10.78 -4.08 22.28
CA GLU A 342 10.18 -5.16 21.47
C GLU A 342 10.97 -5.43 20.18
N CYS A 343 11.50 -4.38 19.55
CA CYS A 343 12.39 -4.50 18.40
C CYS A 343 13.72 -5.20 18.79
N ILE A 344 14.36 -4.75 19.86
CA ILE A 344 15.64 -5.29 20.37
C ILE A 344 15.51 -6.76 20.77
N ASN A 345 14.37 -7.15 21.35
CA ASN A 345 14.12 -8.53 21.76
C ASN A 345 13.84 -9.49 20.59
N GLY A 346 13.91 -9.01 19.33
CA GLY A 346 14.03 -9.86 18.14
C GLY A 346 12.74 -10.54 17.69
N ASN A 347 11.58 -9.89 17.89
CA ASN A 347 10.27 -10.48 17.62
C ASN A 347 9.54 -9.85 16.42
N ALA A 348 10.22 -9.29 15.42
CA ALA A 348 9.58 -8.53 14.33
C ALA A 348 8.80 -9.37 13.31
N ASP A 349 8.93 -10.71 13.31
CA ASP A 349 8.09 -11.63 12.52
C ASP A 349 7.66 -12.92 13.27
N GLY A 350 7.81 -12.95 14.59
CA GLY A 350 7.66 -14.16 15.41
C GLY A 350 8.94 -14.49 16.18
N PRO A 351 9.03 -15.66 16.83
CA PRO A 351 10.04 -15.96 17.85
C PRO A 351 11.50 -16.04 17.36
N ASN A 352 11.75 -15.85 16.06
CA ASN A 352 13.08 -15.96 15.45
C ASN A 352 13.47 -14.76 14.54
N GLY A 353 12.63 -13.71 14.43
CA GLY A 353 12.82 -12.62 13.47
C GLY A 353 13.44 -11.35 14.04
N GLN A 354 14.72 -11.11 13.76
CA GLN A 354 15.39 -9.88 14.19
C GLN A 354 14.76 -8.62 13.56
N CYS A 355 14.36 -7.69 14.42
CA CYS A 355 13.85 -6.40 14.01
C CYS A 355 14.96 -5.50 13.46
N GLY A 356 14.77 -5.02 12.24
CA GLY A 356 15.63 -4.05 11.56
C GLY A 356 15.18 -2.61 11.68
N ALA A 357 13.88 -2.39 11.82
CA ALA A 357 13.36 -1.05 12.00
C ALA A 357 11.94 -1.09 12.56
N PHE A 358 11.49 0.03 13.13
CA PHE A 358 10.07 0.24 13.38
C PHE A 358 9.64 1.69 13.14
N VAL A 359 8.34 1.88 12.90
CA VAL A 359 7.71 3.19 12.72
C VAL A 359 6.54 3.33 13.68
N ILE A 360 6.51 4.42 14.44
CA ILE A 360 5.37 4.78 15.29
C ILE A 360 4.35 5.58 14.48
N ASN A 361 3.11 5.13 14.49
CA ASN A 361 1.96 5.85 13.98
C ASN A 361 1.24 6.53 15.13
N TYR A 362 0.83 7.78 14.90
CA TYR A 362 0.16 8.64 15.87
C TYR A 362 -1.29 8.84 15.47
N PHE A 363 -2.18 9.00 16.47
CA PHE A 363 -3.54 9.47 16.21
C PHE A 363 -3.55 10.91 15.69
N ASP A 364 -2.66 11.75 16.23
CA ASP A 364 -2.41 13.10 15.75
C ASP A 364 -1.09 13.15 14.97
N VAL A 365 -1.20 13.18 13.64
CA VAL A 365 -0.02 13.14 12.76
C VAL A 365 0.75 14.46 12.70
N ASP A 366 0.11 15.57 13.08
CA ASP A 366 0.70 16.89 12.93
C ASP A 366 1.52 17.23 14.17
N THR A 367 1.05 16.79 15.34
CA THR A 367 1.72 17.04 16.63
C THR A 367 2.59 15.87 17.11
N HIS A 368 2.46 14.68 16.52
CA HIS A 368 3.11 13.43 16.98
C HIS A 368 2.82 13.13 18.46
N LEU A 369 1.64 13.52 18.92
CA LEU A 369 1.11 13.21 20.24
C LEU A 369 0.09 12.08 20.13
N ASN A 370 -0.08 11.32 21.22
CA ASN A 370 -0.98 10.16 21.29
C ASN A 370 -0.59 9.07 20.29
N PRO A 371 0.48 8.31 20.59
CA PRO A 371 0.86 7.19 19.76
C PRO A 371 -0.28 6.17 19.69
N ASN A 372 -0.48 5.61 18.50
CA ASN A 372 -1.52 4.65 18.20
C ASN A 372 -0.94 3.23 18.18
N TYR A 373 0.06 3.01 17.31
CA TYR A 373 0.75 1.74 17.20
C TYR A 373 2.15 1.91 16.62
N CYS A 374 3.04 0.95 16.83
CA CYS A 374 4.26 0.82 16.05
C CYS A 374 4.24 -0.39 15.13
N VAL A 375 4.86 -0.25 13.96
CA VAL A 375 4.97 -1.28 12.91
C VAL A 375 6.42 -1.68 12.78
N PHE A 376 6.70 -2.98 12.87
CA PHE A 376 8.06 -3.53 12.80
C PHE A 376 8.44 -4.00 11.40
N LYS A 377 9.75 -4.05 11.16
CA LYS A 377 10.38 -4.48 9.91
C LYS A 377 11.59 -5.36 10.22
N LEU A 378 11.94 -6.26 9.32
CA LEU A 378 13.10 -7.16 9.45
C LEU A 378 14.44 -6.46 9.17
N ALA A 379 15.52 -6.94 9.81
CA ALA A 379 16.90 -6.45 9.66
C ALA A 379 17.36 -6.30 8.20
N ASN A 380 16.95 -7.21 7.31
CA ASN A 380 17.46 -7.29 5.94
C ASN A 380 16.54 -6.64 4.88
N SER A 381 15.60 -5.81 5.32
CA SER A 381 14.59 -5.21 4.43
C SER A 381 14.94 -3.75 4.08
N LEU A 382 14.58 -3.30 2.87
CA LEU A 382 14.91 -1.94 2.39
C LEU A 382 14.49 -0.86 3.40
N PRO A 383 15.25 0.22 3.64
CA PRO A 383 14.85 1.28 4.58
C PRO A 383 13.48 1.89 4.25
N TYR A 384 12.80 2.48 5.23
CA TYR A 384 11.61 3.29 4.92
C TYR A 384 12.04 4.47 4.01
N PRO A 385 11.47 4.62 2.79
CA PRO A 385 11.96 5.59 1.82
C PRO A 385 11.85 7.06 2.25
N ASN A 386 11.01 7.35 3.25
CA ASN A 386 10.77 8.68 3.79
C ASN A 386 10.95 8.68 5.31
N THR A 387 11.81 9.54 5.83
CA THR A 387 12.06 9.79 7.26
C THR A 387 10.94 10.58 7.96
N ALA A 388 9.74 10.63 7.38
CA ALA A 388 8.59 11.27 7.99
C ALA A 388 7.81 10.25 8.83
N LYS A 389 8.17 10.20 10.12
CA LYS A 389 7.54 9.56 11.30
C LYS A 389 8.58 8.67 12.00
N ASP A 390 9.09 9.16 13.13
CA ASP A 390 9.99 8.48 14.10
C ASP A 390 10.37 7.04 13.70
N SER A 391 11.32 6.94 12.78
CA SER A 391 11.87 5.69 12.29
C SER A 391 13.08 5.35 13.15
N TYR A 392 13.02 4.22 13.86
CA TYR A 392 14.22 3.64 14.45
C TYR A 392 14.77 2.63 13.46
N VAL A 393 16.02 2.78 13.05
CA VAL A 393 16.73 1.82 12.19
C VAL A 393 17.77 1.13 13.07
N TYR A 394 17.65 -0.19 13.18
CA TYR A 394 18.62 -1.06 13.80
C TYR A 394 19.67 -1.41 12.74
N GLU A 395 20.79 -0.69 12.75
CA GLU A 395 21.98 -1.12 12.00
C GLU A 395 22.72 -2.13 12.88
N GLU A 396 22.69 -3.42 12.51
CA GLU A 396 23.74 -4.35 12.94
C GLU A 396 25.04 -3.87 12.31
N ILE A 397 25.81 -3.07 13.05
CA ILE A 397 27.23 -2.95 12.77
C ILE A 397 27.83 -4.27 13.25
N TYR A 398 28.17 -5.16 12.32
CA TYR A 398 28.99 -6.34 12.63
C TYR A 398 30.34 -5.85 13.12
N TYR A 399 30.49 -5.67 14.44
CA TYR A 399 31.76 -5.36 15.06
C TYR A 399 32.62 -6.62 15.05
N LEU A 400 33.76 -6.55 14.38
CA LEU A 400 34.75 -7.61 14.46
C LEU A 400 35.41 -7.53 15.85
N LEU A 401 35.21 -8.53 16.71
CA LEU A 401 35.85 -8.56 18.04
C LEU A 401 37.37 -8.49 17.87
N GLY A 402 38.01 -7.53 18.53
CA GLY A 402 39.43 -7.21 18.32
C GLY A 402 39.71 -6.02 17.40
N ASP A 403 38.74 -5.54 16.62
CA ASP A 403 38.83 -4.32 15.80
C ASP A 403 38.29 -3.14 16.62
N VAL A 404 39.19 -2.54 17.39
CA VAL A 404 38.84 -1.51 18.38
C VAL A 404 38.67 -0.14 17.73
N ASN A 405 39.32 0.08 16.58
CA ASN A 405 39.25 1.34 15.84
C ASN A 405 38.18 1.36 14.73
N LEU A 406 37.51 0.22 14.49
CA LEU A 406 36.44 0.02 13.50
C LEU A 406 36.89 0.20 12.05
N ASP A 407 38.16 -0.10 11.76
CA ASP A 407 38.72 -0.04 10.40
C ASP A 407 38.58 -1.35 9.63
N THR A 408 37.91 -2.34 10.21
CA THR A 408 37.65 -3.70 9.70
C THR A 408 38.86 -4.65 9.72
N LEU A 409 39.98 -4.26 10.35
CA LEU A 409 41.21 -5.06 10.43
C LEU A 409 41.73 -5.17 11.87
N ILE A 410 41.83 -6.40 12.40
CA ILE A 410 42.54 -6.64 13.68
C ILE A 410 44.05 -6.50 13.46
N ASN A 411 44.64 -5.42 13.98
CA ASN A 411 46.06 -5.13 13.80
C ASN A 411 46.71 -4.49 15.04
N VAL A 412 47.98 -4.08 14.92
CA VAL A 412 48.76 -3.54 16.05
C VAL A 412 48.16 -2.24 16.61
N ILE A 413 47.41 -1.49 15.81
CA ILE A 413 46.71 -0.28 16.25
C ILE A 413 45.65 -0.63 17.29
N ASP A 414 44.91 -1.72 17.10
CA ASP A 414 43.88 -2.19 18.03
C ASP A 414 44.47 -2.66 19.35
N ILE A 415 45.62 -3.34 19.29
CA ILE A 415 46.41 -3.69 20.48
C ILE A 415 46.76 -2.43 21.27
N VAL A 416 47.31 -1.40 20.60
CA VAL A 416 47.75 -0.16 21.26
C VAL A 416 46.56 0.56 21.89
N GLN A 417 45.41 0.58 21.22
CA GLN A 417 44.19 1.19 21.75
C GLN A 417 43.63 0.41 22.95
N THR A 418 43.60 -0.92 22.88
CA THR A 418 43.19 -1.79 24.00
C THR A 418 44.10 -1.60 25.21
N VAL A 419 45.42 -1.55 25.00
CA VAL A 419 46.39 -1.29 26.07
C VAL A 419 46.20 0.11 26.68
N ASN A 420 45.99 1.13 25.85
CA ASN A 420 45.72 2.48 26.34
C ASN A 420 44.44 2.54 27.17
N TYR A 421 43.41 1.80 26.77
CA TYR A 421 42.17 1.68 27.53
C TYR A 421 42.39 1.04 28.90
N ILE A 422 43.18 -0.05 28.98
CA ILE A 422 43.52 -0.70 30.26
C ILE A 422 44.18 0.27 31.25
N PHE A 423 45.03 1.18 30.75
CA PHE A 423 45.70 2.17 31.60
C PHE A 423 44.86 3.44 31.85
N TYR A 424 43.97 3.80 30.92
CA TYR A 424 43.18 5.04 30.93
C TYR A 424 41.76 4.80 30.37
N PRO A 425 40.85 4.24 31.18
CA PRO A 425 39.54 3.79 30.72
C PRO A 425 38.54 4.94 30.61
N ASP A 426 38.64 5.73 29.54
CA ASP A 426 37.72 6.86 29.28
C ASP A 426 36.92 6.72 27.96
N ASN A 427 36.95 5.55 27.31
CA ASN A 427 36.25 5.32 26.04
C ASN A 427 35.33 4.07 26.08
N PRO A 428 33.99 4.26 26.12
CA PRO A 428 33.03 3.17 26.23
C PRO A 428 32.88 2.33 24.96
N ILE A 429 33.25 2.86 23.78
CA ILE A 429 33.24 2.09 22.53
C ILE A 429 34.25 0.94 22.69
N ILE A 430 35.48 1.26 23.11
CA ILE A 430 36.55 0.27 23.31
C ILE A 430 36.13 -0.88 24.23
N LEU A 431 35.27 -0.65 25.23
CA LEU A 431 34.82 -1.67 26.20
C LEU A 431 34.21 -2.91 25.53
N GLU A 432 33.45 -2.73 24.45
CA GLU A 432 32.74 -3.85 23.79
C GLU A 432 33.58 -4.54 22.72
N GLN A 433 34.38 -3.80 21.93
CA GLN A 433 35.20 -4.42 20.88
C GLN A 433 36.55 -4.95 21.38
N GLY A 434 37.07 -4.37 22.47
CA GLY A 434 38.34 -4.77 23.06
C GLY A 434 38.24 -5.95 24.02
N ASP A 435 37.03 -6.36 24.44
CA ASP A 435 36.76 -7.58 25.22
C ASP A 435 36.60 -8.78 24.28
N ILE A 436 37.70 -9.16 23.62
CA ILE A 436 37.70 -10.16 22.56
C ILE A 436 37.39 -11.57 23.08
N ASN A 437 37.63 -11.84 24.36
CA ASN A 437 37.29 -13.11 24.99
C ASN A 437 35.88 -13.12 25.61
N GLN A 438 35.19 -11.97 25.60
CA GLN A 438 33.83 -11.75 26.09
C GLN A 438 33.62 -12.11 27.57
N ASP A 439 34.64 -11.91 28.41
CA ASP A 439 34.56 -12.17 29.84
C ASP A 439 33.97 -11.00 30.65
N GLY A 440 33.64 -9.90 29.97
CA GLY A 440 33.08 -8.67 30.53
C GLY A 440 34.15 -7.71 31.05
N THR A 441 35.45 -8.00 30.85
CA THR A 441 36.55 -7.17 31.34
C THR A 441 37.72 -7.06 30.35
N ILE A 442 37.97 -5.85 29.84
CA ILE A 442 39.18 -5.62 29.04
C ILE A 442 40.42 -5.65 29.91
N ASN A 443 41.26 -6.64 29.67
CA ASN A 443 42.49 -6.85 30.40
C ASN A 443 43.60 -7.42 29.50
N ILE A 444 44.72 -7.80 30.11
CA ILE A 444 45.89 -8.28 29.35
C ILE A 444 45.61 -9.56 28.56
N VAL A 445 44.63 -10.36 28.98
CA VAL A 445 44.22 -11.59 28.29
C VAL A 445 43.63 -11.26 26.91
N ASP A 446 42.88 -10.16 26.79
CA ASP A 446 42.34 -9.70 25.50
C ASP A 446 43.43 -9.26 24.54
N VAL A 447 44.40 -8.51 25.06
CA VAL A 447 45.58 -8.08 24.32
C VAL A 447 46.39 -9.28 23.81
N VAL A 448 46.60 -10.29 24.65
CA VAL A 448 47.31 -11.52 24.26
C VAL A 448 46.52 -12.31 23.20
N THR A 449 45.19 -12.30 23.29
CA THR A 449 44.31 -12.95 22.31
C THR A 449 44.39 -12.25 20.95
N MET A 450 44.37 -10.91 20.90
CA MET A 450 44.59 -10.14 19.67
C MET A 450 45.97 -10.37 19.06
N VAL A 451 47.03 -10.41 19.90
CA VAL A 451 48.40 -10.72 19.45
C VAL A 451 48.48 -12.11 18.83
N THR A 452 47.79 -13.09 19.41
CA THR A 452 47.76 -14.46 18.87
C THR A 452 47.10 -14.49 17.50
N ILE A 453 45.96 -13.79 17.34
CA ILE A 453 45.27 -13.65 16.05
C ILE A 453 46.17 -13.00 15.00
N ILE A 454 46.89 -11.93 15.35
CA ILE A 454 47.76 -11.21 14.41
C ILE A 454 48.99 -12.02 13.99
N ILE A 455 49.49 -12.92 14.84
CA ILE A 455 50.70 -13.72 14.56
C ILE A 455 50.37 -15.04 13.83
N ASP A 456 49.14 -15.54 13.96
CA ASP A 456 48.67 -16.76 13.28
C ASP A 456 48.20 -16.53 11.82
N PHE A 457 48.21 -15.28 11.34
CA PHE A 457 48.01 -14.85 9.95
C PHE A 457 49.33 -14.31 9.34
#